data_AF-A0AAN8X379-F1
#
_entry.id   AF-A0AAN8X379-F1
#
_cell.length_a   1.000
_cell.length_b   1.000
_cell.length_c   1.000
_cell.angle_alpha   90.00
_cell.angle_beta   90.00
_cell.angle_gamma   90.00
#
_symmetry.space_group_name_H-M   'P 1'
#
loop_
_entity.id
_entity.type
_entity.pdbx_description
1 polymer ?
#
loop_
_entity_poly.entity_id
_entity_poly.type
_entity_poly.pdbx_seq_one_letter_code
_entity_poly.pdbx_strand_id
1 'polypeptide(L)'
;DLLRYTSEHHADNETLREALRLTQNFLTHLSMIHTEAMFPAQERPQRHLVRNSFIVELVEGHRKLRHLFLFNDVIVCAKYKPTGRSEKFTFEVKWYISLHDIAVMPDTGPETLRESNPPNLVALKSQASTVRDQLRRMESQVDNKGVSRMNMARSEKSRKKLAELEAQLVLASPNLPFRISKRNGSIHTFLITSEYERDQWGEAIKVLQ
;
A
#
# COMPACT_ATOMS: atom_id res chain seq x y z
N ASP A 1 34.50 -11.40 11.55
CA ASP A 1 35.59 -10.39 11.59
C ASP A 1 36.91 -10.93 12.11
N LEU A 2 36.96 -11.64 13.22
CA LEU A 2 38.23 -12.14 13.78
C LEU A 2 39.05 -13.00 12.79
N LEU A 3 38.41 -13.94 12.08
CA LEU A 3 39.05 -14.76 11.05
C LEU A 3 39.70 -13.97 9.90
N ARG A 4 39.31 -12.71 9.65
CA ARG A 4 39.93 -11.89 8.59
C ARG A 4 41.35 -11.45 8.96
N TYR A 5 41.71 -11.50 10.24
CA TYR A 5 43.01 -11.10 10.77
C TYR A 5 43.78 -12.27 11.38
N THR A 6 43.27 -13.50 11.25
CA THR A 6 43.94 -14.72 11.70
C THR A 6 44.49 -15.47 10.49
N SER A 7 45.80 -15.70 10.44
CA SER A 7 46.44 -16.43 9.33
C SER A 7 45.99 -17.89 9.29
N GLU A 8 46.03 -18.52 8.11
CA GLU A 8 45.57 -19.91 7.93
C GLU A 8 46.45 -20.96 8.63
N HIS A 9 47.72 -20.62 8.92
CA HIS A 9 48.64 -21.48 9.67
C HIS A 9 48.60 -21.26 11.18
N HIS A 10 47.73 -20.36 11.67
CA HIS A 10 47.59 -20.12 13.10
C HIS A 10 46.89 -21.30 13.77
N ALA A 11 47.37 -21.71 14.95
CA ALA A 11 46.85 -22.87 15.68
C ALA A 11 45.33 -22.78 15.94
N ASP A 12 44.81 -21.57 16.16
CA ASP A 12 43.38 -21.35 16.42
C ASP A 12 42.52 -21.16 15.16
N ASN A 13 43.09 -21.15 13.96
CA ASN A 13 42.34 -20.85 12.73
C ASN A 13 41.21 -21.87 12.50
N GLU A 14 41.51 -23.16 12.65
CA GLU A 14 40.52 -24.22 12.50
C GLU A 14 39.42 -24.14 13.57
N THR A 15 39.79 -23.91 14.83
CA THR A 15 38.85 -23.77 15.94
C THR A 15 37.90 -22.58 15.73
N LEU A 16 38.42 -21.44 15.25
CA LEU A 16 37.62 -20.24 14.98
C LEU A 16 36.70 -20.43 13.76
N ARG A 17 37.15 -21.14 12.72
CA ARG A 17 36.30 -21.53 11.58
C ARG A 17 35.16 -22.43 12.03
N GLU A 18 35.45 -23.39 12.89
CA GLU A 18 34.44 -24.30 13.41
C GLU A 18 33.43 -23.60 14.33
N ALA A 19 33.90 -22.73 15.23
CA ALA A 19 33.03 -21.92 16.08
C ALA A 19 32.12 -21.00 15.26
N LEU A 20 32.63 -20.38 14.19
CA LEU A 20 31.83 -19.57 13.28
C LEU A 20 30.79 -20.42 12.56
N ARG A 21 31.17 -21.60 12.05
CA ARG A 21 30.27 -22.53 11.38
C ARG A 21 29.14 -22.97 12.30
N LEU A 22 29.45 -23.35 13.54
CA LEU A 22 28.46 -23.77 14.54
C LEU A 22 27.52 -22.61 14.92
N THR A 23 28.04 -21.40 15.08
CA THR A 23 27.23 -20.22 15.45
C THR A 23 26.33 -19.77 14.30
N GLN A 24 26.83 -19.78 13.07
CA GLN A 24 26.03 -19.49 11.87
C GLN A 24 24.95 -20.55 11.68
N ASN A 25 25.28 -21.83 11.88
CA ASN A 25 24.32 -22.91 11.79
C ASN A 25 23.25 -22.76 12.89
N PHE A 26 23.64 -22.45 14.13
CA PHE A 26 22.72 -22.21 15.24
C PHE A 26 21.80 -20.98 15.02
N LEU A 27 22.33 -19.86 14.55
CA LEU A 27 21.53 -18.67 14.27
C LEU A 27 20.61 -18.86 13.05
N THR A 28 21.06 -19.63 12.05
CA THR A 28 20.20 -20.10 10.96
C THR A 28 19.12 -21.03 11.49
N HIS A 29 19.46 -21.92 12.43
CA HIS A 29 18.47 -22.78 13.07
C HIS A 29 17.48 -21.96 13.92
N LEU A 30 17.91 -20.95 14.67
CA LEU A 30 17.04 -20.09 15.49
C LEU A 30 16.16 -19.13 14.68
N SER A 31 16.67 -18.59 13.57
CA SER A 31 15.82 -17.83 12.64
C SER A 31 14.80 -18.73 11.96
N MET A 32 15.09 -20.04 11.87
CA MET A 32 14.20 -21.06 11.35
C MET A 32 13.29 -21.71 12.42
N ILE A 33 13.55 -21.55 13.72
CA ILE A 33 12.94 -22.32 14.82
C ILE A 33 12.90 -21.42 16.10
N HIS A 34 11.81 -20.82 16.62
CA HIS A 34 10.37 -21.17 16.63
C HIS A 34 9.48 -19.97 17.05
N THR A 35 8.29 -19.86 16.45
CA THR A 35 7.02 -19.76 17.24
C THR A 35 6.15 -21.01 17.11
N GLU A 36 6.57 -22.03 16.36
CA GLU A 36 5.78 -23.26 16.13
C GLU A 36 6.25 -24.51 16.90
N ALA A 37 7.11 -24.40 17.93
CA ALA A 37 7.62 -25.57 18.69
C ALA A 37 6.55 -26.40 19.39
N MET A 38 5.32 -25.89 19.46
CA MET A 38 4.25 -26.46 20.27
C MET A 38 3.14 -27.14 19.45
N PHE A 39 3.12 -27.02 18.12
CA PHE A 39 1.95 -27.48 17.34
C PHE A 39 2.35 -28.25 16.07
N PRO A 40 2.02 -29.55 15.99
CA PRO A 40 2.28 -30.35 14.80
C PRO A 40 1.19 -30.11 13.76
N ALA A 41 1.56 -29.49 12.63
CA ALA A 41 1.14 -29.84 11.26
C ALA A 41 1.38 -28.66 10.30
N GLN A 42 2.28 -28.90 9.34
CA GLN A 42 2.48 -28.16 8.09
C GLN A 42 3.36 -26.91 8.14
N GLU A 43 4.67 -27.18 7.98
CA GLU A 43 5.74 -26.30 7.51
C GLU A 43 5.32 -25.41 6.34
N ARG A 44 4.67 -24.29 6.65
CA ARG A 44 4.69 -23.08 5.82
C ARG A 44 5.01 -21.93 6.76
N PRO A 45 5.93 -21.01 6.40
CA PRO A 45 6.14 -19.81 7.19
C PRO A 45 4.78 -19.13 7.42
N GLN A 46 4.43 -18.90 8.69
CA GLN A 46 3.13 -18.33 9.04
C GLN A 46 2.91 -17.04 8.26
N ARG A 47 1.74 -16.94 7.61
CA ARG A 47 1.40 -15.77 6.81
C ARG A 47 1.40 -14.52 7.68
N HIS A 48 2.23 -13.54 7.34
CA HIS A 48 2.28 -12.25 8.02
C HIS A 48 2.23 -11.10 7.02
N LEU A 49 1.62 -9.99 7.44
CA LEU A 49 1.51 -8.79 6.62
C LEU A 49 2.84 -8.04 6.62
N VAL A 50 3.40 -7.83 5.44
CA VAL A 50 4.66 -7.10 5.24
C VAL A 50 4.39 -5.63 4.97
N ARG A 51 3.39 -5.33 4.12
CA ARG A 51 3.02 -3.96 3.76
C ARG A 51 1.54 -3.87 3.38
N ASN A 52 0.90 -2.75 3.70
CA ASN A 52 -0.41 -2.44 3.16
C ASN A 52 -0.57 -0.93 2.92
N SER A 53 -1.35 -0.57 1.90
CA SER A 53 -1.75 0.83 1.71
C SER A 53 -3.05 0.93 0.91
N PHE A 54 -3.72 2.08 1.05
CA PHE A 54 -4.70 2.48 0.06
C PHE A 54 -3.98 2.92 -1.22
N ILE A 55 -4.44 2.42 -2.36
CA ILE A 55 -3.82 2.65 -3.65
C ILE A 55 -4.89 2.86 -4.72
N VAL A 56 -4.55 3.59 -5.78
CA VAL A 56 -5.42 3.75 -6.94
C VAL A 56 -5.04 2.70 -7.98
N GLU A 57 -5.96 1.79 -8.29
CA GLU A 57 -5.81 0.83 -9.40
C GLU A 57 -6.49 1.41 -10.64
N LEU A 58 -5.81 1.34 -11.79
CA LEU A 58 -6.39 1.67 -13.08
C LEU A 58 -6.99 0.41 -13.69
N VAL A 59 -8.33 0.32 -13.69
CA VAL A 59 -9.09 -0.81 -14.23
C VAL A 59 -9.85 -0.32 -15.46
N GLU A 60 -9.50 -0.85 -16.64
CA GLU A 60 -10.16 -0.51 -17.91
C GLU A 60 -10.24 1.01 -18.15
N GLY A 61 -9.15 1.72 -17.84
CA GLY A 61 -9.09 3.19 -17.98
C GLY A 61 -9.80 3.99 -16.88
N HIS A 62 -10.34 3.32 -15.86
CA HIS A 62 -11.00 3.95 -14.71
C HIS A 62 -10.22 3.77 -13.41
N ARG A 63 -9.97 4.88 -12.73
CA ARG A 63 -9.33 4.89 -11.40
C ARG A 63 -10.28 4.33 -10.35
N LYS A 64 -9.80 3.37 -9.57
CA LYS A 64 -10.55 2.74 -8.47
C LYS A 64 -9.70 2.73 -7.20
N LEU A 65 -10.28 3.16 -6.09
CA LEU A 65 -9.62 3.01 -4.78
C LEU A 65 -9.62 1.53 -4.38
N ARG A 66 -8.45 1.06 -3.94
CA ARG A 66 -8.19 -0.29 -3.45
C ARG A 66 -7.39 -0.22 -2.16
N HIS A 67 -7.43 -1.31 -1.42
CA HIS A 67 -6.47 -1.61 -0.37
C HIS A 67 -5.60 -2.75 -0.88
N LEU A 68 -4.30 -2.50 -1.01
CA LEU A 68 -3.32 -3.49 -1.39
C LEU A 68 -2.64 -4.02 -0.13
N PHE A 69 -2.59 -5.34 0.00
CA PHE A 69 -1.93 -6.05 1.09
C PHE A 69 -0.86 -6.94 0.50
N LEU A 70 0.37 -6.81 0.97
CA LEU A 70 1.48 -7.70 0.67
C LEU A 70 1.77 -8.51 1.92
N PHE A 71 1.54 -9.81 1.80
CA PHE A 71 1.99 -10.81 2.76
C PHE A 71 3.28 -11.45 2.25
N ASN A 72 3.94 -12.21 3.12
CA ASN A 72 5.15 -12.96 2.78
C ASN A 72 4.98 -14.06 1.73
N ASP A 73 3.75 -14.40 1.31
CA ASP A 73 3.48 -15.41 0.29
C ASP A 73 2.50 -14.97 -0.81
N VAL A 74 1.77 -13.87 -0.62
CA VAL A 74 0.70 -13.43 -1.51
C VAL A 74 0.53 -11.92 -1.47
N ILE A 75 0.22 -11.32 -2.63
CA ILE A 75 -0.31 -9.96 -2.70
C ILE A 75 -1.82 -10.01 -2.96
N VAL A 76 -2.60 -9.20 -2.24
CA VAL A 76 -4.05 -9.17 -2.29
C VAL A 76 -4.53 -7.75 -2.54
N CYS A 77 -5.36 -7.58 -3.56
CA CYS A 77 -6.05 -6.32 -3.82
C CYS A 77 -7.51 -6.46 -3.42
N ALA A 78 -7.98 -5.55 -2.58
CA ALA A 78 -9.35 -5.55 -2.09
C ALA A 78 -10.03 -4.18 -2.25
N LYS A 79 -11.36 -4.18 -2.24
CA LYS A 79 -12.21 -3.01 -2.18
C LYS A 79 -12.80 -2.89 -0.77
N TYR A 80 -12.65 -1.72 -0.18
CA TYR A 80 -13.30 -1.38 1.09
C TYR A 80 -14.82 -1.25 0.92
N LYS A 81 -15.59 -1.91 1.79
CA LYS A 81 -17.06 -1.80 1.86
C LYS A 81 -17.49 -1.37 3.27
N PRO A 82 -18.03 -0.16 3.45
CA PRO A 82 -18.67 0.22 4.70
C PRO A 82 -19.99 -0.55 4.84
N THR A 83 -20.17 -1.32 5.91
CA THR A 83 -21.45 -1.99 6.19
C THR A 83 -22.33 -1.09 7.05
N GLY A 84 -23.49 -0.68 6.53
CA GLY A 84 -24.34 0.36 7.14
C GLY A 84 -25.14 -0.04 8.39
N ARG A 85 -24.84 -1.14 9.08
CA ARG A 85 -25.63 -1.61 10.25
C ARG A 85 -24.83 -2.03 11.48
N SER A 86 -23.52 -2.20 11.33
CA SER A 86 -22.56 -2.41 12.41
C SER A 86 -21.27 -1.76 11.93
N GLU A 87 -20.53 -1.05 12.79
CA GLU A 87 -19.20 -0.45 12.49
C GLU A 87 -18.11 -1.51 12.18
N LYS A 88 -18.48 -2.61 11.55
CA LYS A 88 -17.59 -3.65 11.07
C LYS A 88 -17.14 -3.28 9.66
N PHE A 89 -15.84 -3.18 9.50
CA PHE A 89 -15.24 -2.95 8.19
C PHE A 89 -15.14 -4.28 7.45
N THR A 90 -15.58 -4.33 6.19
CA THR A 90 -15.44 -5.52 5.36
C THR A 90 -14.64 -5.21 4.11
N PHE A 91 -13.74 -6.12 3.75
CA PHE A 91 -12.97 -6.08 2.53
C PHE A 91 -13.53 -7.08 1.53
N GLU A 92 -13.81 -6.62 0.31
CA GLU A 92 -14.12 -7.49 -0.81
C GLU A 92 -12.84 -7.71 -1.63
N VAL A 93 -12.30 -8.92 -1.61
CA VAL A 93 -11.14 -9.28 -2.44
C VAL A 93 -11.51 -9.14 -3.92
N LYS A 94 -10.67 -8.43 -4.68
CA LYS A 94 -10.81 -8.27 -6.13
C LYS A 94 -9.93 -9.25 -6.89
N TRP A 95 -8.72 -9.44 -6.42
CA TRP A 95 -7.80 -10.45 -6.92
C TRP A 95 -6.67 -10.67 -5.91
N TYR A 96 -5.93 -11.75 -6.11
CA TYR A 96 -4.69 -12.04 -5.40
C TYR A 96 -3.68 -12.71 -6.34
N ILE A 97 -2.39 -12.54 -6.08
CA ILE A 97 -1.30 -13.15 -6.84
C ILE A 97 -0.32 -13.75 -5.84
N SER A 98 0.07 -15.02 -6.03
CA SER A 98 1.15 -15.64 -5.27
C SER A 98 2.45 -14.87 -5.49
N LEU A 99 3.26 -14.66 -4.45
CA LEU A 99 4.56 -14.02 -4.62
C LEU A 99 5.52 -14.78 -5.54
N HIS A 100 5.32 -16.07 -5.72
CA HIS A 100 6.10 -16.87 -6.68
C HIS A 100 5.76 -16.52 -8.14
N ASP A 101 4.56 -15.99 -8.38
CA ASP A 101 4.03 -15.67 -9.71
C ASP A 101 4.03 -14.18 -10.02
N ILE A 102 4.38 -13.30 -9.08
CA ILE A 102 4.40 -11.86 -9.31
C ILE A 102 5.70 -11.44 -10.02
N ALA A 103 5.60 -10.48 -10.94
CA ALA A 103 6.75 -9.78 -11.48
C ALA A 103 6.48 -8.27 -11.45
N VAL A 104 7.43 -7.50 -10.89
CA VAL A 104 7.41 -6.04 -10.95
C VAL A 104 7.88 -5.61 -12.33
N MET A 105 7.05 -4.86 -13.05
CA MET A 105 7.35 -4.43 -14.41
C MET A 105 8.16 -3.12 -14.36
N PRO A 106 9.15 -2.95 -15.25
CA PRO A 106 9.90 -1.70 -15.35
C PRO A 106 8.97 -0.55 -15.77
N ASP A 107 9.38 0.68 -15.43
CA ASP A 107 8.66 1.88 -15.88
C ASP A 107 8.84 2.03 -17.39
N THR A 108 7.75 1.84 -18.15
CA THR A 108 7.71 2.03 -19.60
C THR A 108 7.26 3.44 -19.98
N GLY A 109 7.24 4.38 -19.04
CA GLY A 109 6.85 5.76 -19.27
C GLY A 109 5.33 5.99 -19.35
N PRO A 110 4.91 7.27 -19.37
CA PRO A 110 3.50 7.68 -19.28
C PRO A 110 2.67 7.34 -20.52
N GLU A 111 3.29 7.12 -21.68
CA GLU A 111 2.61 6.85 -22.96
C GLU A 111 1.76 5.56 -22.94
N THR A 112 1.99 4.70 -21.94
CA THR A 112 1.29 3.43 -21.75
C THR A 112 0.06 3.54 -20.84
N LEU A 113 -0.18 4.70 -20.20
CA LEU A 113 -1.40 4.93 -19.41
C LEU A 113 -2.58 5.29 -20.31
N ARG A 114 -3.43 4.30 -20.63
CA ARG A 114 -4.70 4.54 -21.34
C ARG A 114 -5.82 4.83 -20.35
N GLU A 115 -5.94 6.08 -19.92
CA GLU A 115 -7.06 6.55 -19.12
C GLU A 115 -8.22 7.01 -20.02
N SER A 116 -9.44 6.55 -19.76
CA SER A 116 -10.61 6.93 -20.56
C SER A 116 -11.06 8.37 -20.28
N ASN A 117 -10.88 8.84 -19.05
CA ASN A 117 -11.27 10.18 -18.61
C ASN A 117 -10.24 10.70 -17.59
N PRO A 118 -9.15 11.35 -18.04
CA PRO A 118 -8.13 11.87 -17.14
C PRO A 118 -8.70 12.99 -16.25
N PRO A 119 -8.41 13.00 -14.94
CA PRO A 119 -8.99 13.98 -14.02
C PRO A 119 -8.36 15.37 -14.20
N ASN A 120 -9.19 16.42 -14.21
CA ASN A 120 -8.71 17.80 -14.18
C ASN A 120 -8.38 18.21 -12.73
N LEU A 121 -7.15 17.92 -12.29
CA LEU A 121 -6.69 18.17 -10.92
C LEU A 121 -6.79 19.65 -10.52
N VAL A 122 -6.52 20.57 -11.46
CA VAL A 122 -6.59 22.02 -11.22
C VAL A 122 -8.02 22.44 -10.92
N ALA A 123 -8.98 22.00 -11.75
CA ALA A 123 -10.39 22.30 -11.55
C ALA A 123 -10.91 21.70 -10.23
N LEU A 124 -10.56 20.45 -9.92
CA LEU A 124 -10.97 19.79 -8.66
C LEU A 124 -10.42 20.51 -7.43
N LYS A 125 -9.13 20.89 -7.44
CA LYS A 125 -8.51 21.65 -6.34
C LYS A 125 -9.16 23.03 -6.17
N SER A 126 -9.42 23.72 -7.28
CA SER A 126 -10.08 25.04 -7.27
C SER A 126 -11.51 24.95 -6.70
N GLN A 127 -12.29 23.96 -7.14
CA GLN A 127 -13.64 23.72 -6.61
C GLN A 127 -13.61 23.38 -5.12
N ALA A 128 -12.70 22.51 -4.67
CA ALA A 128 -12.57 22.16 -3.26
C ALA A 128 -12.19 23.38 -2.41
N SER A 129 -11.25 24.20 -2.88
CA SER A 129 -10.88 25.46 -2.21
C SER A 129 -12.07 26.41 -2.10
N THR A 130 -12.81 26.60 -3.19
CA THR A 130 -13.99 27.48 -3.21
C THR A 130 -15.05 27.05 -2.18
N VAL A 131 -15.32 25.75 -2.09
CA VAL A 131 -16.29 25.21 -1.13
C VAL A 131 -15.78 25.35 0.32
N ARG A 132 -14.48 25.13 0.58
CA ARG A 132 -13.88 25.37 1.90
C ARG A 132 -13.99 26.82 2.34
N ASP A 133 -13.72 27.76 1.44
CA ASP A 133 -13.81 29.19 1.74
C ASP A 133 -15.26 29.61 2.03
N GLN A 134 -16.23 29.07 1.29
CA GLN A 134 -17.65 29.29 1.56
C GLN A 134 -18.07 28.74 2.92
N LEU A 135 -17.61 27.53 3.30
CA LEU A 135 -17.88 26.94 4.61
C LEU A 135 -17.32 27.81 5.73
N ARG A 136 -16.06 28.22 5.63
CA ARG A 136 -15.41 29.09 6.63
C ARG A 136 -16.15 30.41 6.80
N ARG A 137 -16.60 31.04 5.70
CA ARG A 137 -17.42 32.27 5.75
C ARG A 137 -18.77 32.06 6.43
N MET A 138 -19.43 30.93 6.16
CA MET A 138 -20.72 30.61 6.79
C MET A 138 -20.55 30.33 8.28
N GLU A 139 -19.50 29.63 8.69
CA GLU A 139 -19.18 29.37 10.11
C GLU A 139 -18.93 30.67 10.88
N SER A 140 -18.10 31.58 10.34
CA SER A 140 -17.87 32.89 10.96
C SER A 140 -19.13 33.77 11.05
N GLN A 141 -20.12 33.57 10.18
CA GLN A 141 -21.41 34.29 10.27
C GLN A 141 -22.35 33.70 11.33
N VAL A 142 -22.24 32.40 11.60
CA VAL A 142 -23.03 31.71 12.63
C VAL A 142 -22.65 32.21 14.03
N ASP A 143 -21.35 32.40 14.28
CA ASP A 143 -20.84 32.90 15.58
C ASP A 143 -21.33 34.33 15.90
N ASN A 144 -21.62 35.14 14.86
CA ASN A 144 -21.91 36.57 15.00
C ASN A 144 -23.42 36.92 14.98
N LYS A 145 -24.29 36.05 14.43
CA LYS A 145 -25.72 36.37 14.19
C LYS A 145 -26.72 35.30 14.65
N GLY A 146 -26.24 34.24 15.32
CA GLY A 146 -27.09 33.12 15.75
C GLY A 146 -27.44 32.16 14.61
N VAL A 147 -27.72 30.90 14.95
CA VAL A 147 -27.92 29.81 13.99
C VAL A 147 -29.32 29.85 13.37
N SER A 148 -29.44 30.26 12.09
CA SER A 148 -30.66 30.02 11.30
C SER A 148 -30.70 28.58 10.78
N ARG A 149 -31.85 27.89 10.91
CA ARG A 149 -32.08 26.53 10.37
C ARG A 149 -31.72 26.41 8.88
N MET A 150 -31.96 27.47 8.10
CA MET A 150 -31.62 27.54 6.68
C MET A 150 -30.09 27.57 6.43
N ASN A 151 -29.33 28.26 7.29
CA ASN A 151 -27.88 28.32 7.21
C ASN A 151 -27.24 26.98 7.61
N MET A 152 -27.81 26.28 8.59
CA MET A 152 -27.39 24.93 8.95
C MET A 152 -27.54 23.93 7.79
N ALA A 153 -28.70 23.91 7.14
CA ALA A 153 -28.95 23.02 6.01
C ALA A 153 -28.03 23.32 4.81
N ARG A 154 -27.69 24.59 4.59
CA ARG A 154 -26.73 25.00 3.54
C ARG A 154 -25.30 24.58 3.87
N SER A 155 -24.85 24.77 5.12
CA SER A 155 -23.54 24.30 5.59
C SER A 155 -23.40 22.78 5.43
N GLU A 156 -24.43 22.01 5.78
CA GLU A 156 -24.41 20.55 5.65
C GLU A 156 -24.28 20.10 4.18
N LYS A 157 -24.99 20.77 3.26
CA LYS A 157 -24.84 20.51 1.81
C LYS A 157 -23.43 20.81 1.32
N SER A 158 -22.84 21.94 1.75
CA SER A 158 -21.47 22.31 1.39
C SER A 158 -20.44 21.33 1.97
N ARG A 159 -20.62 20.83 3.20
CA ARG A 159 -19.77 19.78 3.78
C ARG A 159 -19.83 18.48 3.00
N LYS A 160 -21.02 18.02 2.62
CA LYS A 160 -21.18 16.85 1.75
C LYS A 160 -20.51 17.05 0.40
N LYS A 161 -20.63 18.25 -0.18
CA LYS A 161 -19.99 18.56 -1.46
C LYS A 161 -18.46 18.57 -1.35
N LEU A 162 -17.92 19.11 -0.26
CA LEU A 162 -16.49 19.10 0.01
C LEU A 162 -15.97 17.67 0.16
N ALA A 163 -16.66 16.83 0.94
CA ALA A 163 -16.29 15.42 1.10
C ALA A 163 -16.30 14.65 -0.23
N GLU A 164 -17.25 14.94 -1.12
CA GLU A 164 -17.28 14.37 -2.48
C GLU A 164 -16.08 14.81 -3.31
N LEU A 165 -15.72 16.11 -3.28
CA LEU A 165 -14.56 16.65 -3.99
C LEU A 165 -13.24 16.08 -3.45
N GLU A 166 -13.13 15.90 -2.14
CA GLU A 166 -11.97 15.28 -1.49
C GLU A 166 -11.84 13.81 -1.89
N ALA A 167 -12.95 13.05 -1.93
CA ALA A 167 -12.95 11.68 -2.42
C ALA A 167 -12.51 11.58 -3.90
N GLN A 168 -12.92 12.54 -4.75
CA GLN A 168 -12.45 12.62 -6.13
C GLN A 168 -10.95 12.94 -6.20
N LEU A 169 -10.46 13.87 -5.37
CA LEU A 169 -9.04 14.23 -5.30
C LEU A 169 -8.17 13.06 -4.86
N VAL A 170 -8.63 12.22 -3.93
CA VAL A 170 -7.93 10.99 -3.52
C VAL A 170 -7.70 10.05 -4.71
N LEU A 171 -8.67 9.92 -5.60
CA LEU A 171 -8.53 9.13 -6.83
C LEU A 171 -7.67 9.83 -7.90
N ALA A 172 -7.76 11.16 -7.99
CA ALA A 172 -7.16 11.94 -9.07
C ALA A 172 -5.70 12.35 -8.84
N SER A 173 -5.25 12.42 -7.58
CA SER A 173 -3.94 12.97 -7.25
C SER A 173 -2.76 12.03 -7.59
N PRO A 174 -2.84 10.70 -7.34
CA PRO A 174 -1.79 9.77 -7.74
C PRO A 174 -1.73 9.66 -9.27
N ASN A 175 -0.54 9.77 -9.85
CA ASN A 175 -0.34 9.74 -11.31
C ASN A 175 0.89 8.94 -11.75
N LEU A 176 1.70 8.46 -10.79
CA LEU A 176 2.90 7.73 -11.10
C LEU A 176 2.58 6.25 -11.30
N PRO A 177 2.87 5.64 -12.46
CA PRO A 177 2.57 4.23 -12.71
C PRO A 177 3.43 3.29 -11.87
N PHE A 178 2.80 2.32 -11.22
CA PHE A 178 3.43 1.14 -10.66
C PHE A 178 2.74 -0.10 -11.21
N ARG A 179 3.48 -1.00 -11.86
CA ARG A 179 2.91 -2.13 -12.57
C ARG A 179 3.45 -3.45 -12.04
N ILE A 180 2.53 -4.36 -11.77
CA ILE A 180 2.85 -5.75 -11.45
C ILE A 180 2.13 -6.65 -12.45
N SER A 181 2.76 -7.75 -12.82
CA SER A 181 2.13 -8.79 -13.62
C SER A 181 2.08 -10.09 -12.84
N LYS A 182 1.07 -10.90 -13.14
CA LYS A 182 1.13 -12.33 -12.85
C LYS A 182 1.86 -13.02 -14.00
N ARG A 183 2.78 -13.94 -13.73
CA ARG A 183 3.50 -14.73 -14.74
C ARG A 183 2.48 -15.35 -15.71
N ASN A 184 2.58 -14.98 -16.99
CA ASN A 184 1.66 -15.37 -18.07
C ASN A 184 0.19 -14.95 -17.86
N GLY A 185 -0.06 -13.86 -17.14
CA GLY A 185 -1.40 -13.43 -16.76
C GLY A 185 -1.65 -11.94 -16.94
N SER A 186 -2.59 -11.44 -16.14
CA SER A 186 -2.99 -10.04 -16.13
C SER A 186 -1.89 -9.11 -15.64
N ILE A 187 -1.84 -7.91 -16.21
CA ILE A 187 -1.06 -6.78 -15.72
C ILE A 187 -1.98 -5.89 -14.90
N HIS A 188 -1.59 -5.60 -13.67
CA HIS A 188 -2.27 -4.66 -12.79
C HIS A 188 -1.46 -3.36 -12.77
N THR A 189 -2.12 -2.26 -13.13
CA THR A 189 -1.53 -0.92 -13.11
C THR A 189 -2.09 -0.14 -11.94
N PHE A 190 -1.20 0.33 -11.10
CA PHE A 190 -1.51 1.23 -9.99
C PHE A 190 -0.96 2.63 -10.26
N LEU A 191 -1.61 3.61 -9.67
CA LEU A 191 -1.17 4.99 -9.61
C LEU A 191 -0.81 5.30 -8.16
N ILE A 192 0.45 5.68 -7.94
CA ILE A 192 1.02 6.02 -6.64
C ILE A 192 1.48 7.48 -6.63
N THR A 193 1.87 7.96 -5.45
CA THR A 193 2.09 9.39 -5.22
C THR A 193 3.53 9.84 -5.44
N SER A 194 4.50 8.92 -5.33
CA SER A 194 5.92 9.24 -5.36
C SER A 194 6.77 8.06 -5.83
N GLU A 195 7.97 8.36 -6.34
CA GLU A 195 8.96 7.32 -6.69
C GLU A 195 9.39 6.53 -5.46
N TYR A 196 9.54 7.20 -4.32
CA TYR A 196 9.83 6.55 -3.04
C TYR A 196 8.80 5.46 -2.71
N GLU A 197 7.50 5.75 -2.86
CA GLU A 197 6.45 4.75 -2.65
C GLU A 197 6.59 3.56 -3.63
N ARG A 198 6.98 3.84 -4.87
CA ARG A 198 7.23 2.83 -5.92
C ARG A 198 8.34 1.88 -5.51
N ASP A 199 9.46 2.45 -5.09
CA ASP A 199 10.65 1.71 -4.70
C ASP A 199 10.36 0.87 -3.47
N GLN A 200 9.66 1.42 -2.48
CA GLN A 200 9.25 0.64 -1.31
C GLN A 200 8.37 -0.56 -1.66
N TRP A 201 7.43 -0.42 -2.60
CA TRP A 201 6.61 -1.55 -3.06
C TRP A 201 7.44 -2.55 -3.88
N GLY A 202 8.28 -2.07 -4.79
CA GLY A 202 9.14 -2.90 -5.63
C GLY A 202 10.15 -3.70 -4.81
N GLU A 203 10.88 -3.03 -3.91
CA GLU A 203 11.86 -3.67 -3.02
C GLU A 203 11.19 -4.64 -2.04
N ALA A 204 10.03 -4.29 -1.46
CA ALA A 204 9.32 -5.23 -0.60
C ALA A 204 8.91 -6.52 -1.32
N ILE A 205 8.49 -6.42 -2.59
CA ILE A 205 8.18 -7.61 -3.40
C ILE A 205 9.47 -8.40 -3.69
N LYS A 206 10.54 -7.72 -4.11
CA LYS A 206 11.83 -8.37 -4.43
C LYS A 206 12.46 -9.09 -3.24
N VAL A 207 12.41 -8.51 -2.04
CA VAL A 207 12.98 -9.09 -0.81
C VAL A 207 12.26 -10.39 -0.42
N LEU A 208 11.00 -10.55 -0.81
CA LEU A 208 10.19 -11.73 -0.50
C LEU A 208 10.25 -12.81 -1.61
N GLN A 209 11.03 -12.59 -2.67
CA GLN A 209 11.26 -13.54 -3.78
C GLN A 209 12.64 -14.17 -3.69
#